data_AF-A0A851CMX7-F1
#
_entry.id   AF-A0A851CMX7-F1
#
_cell.length_a   1.000
_cell.length_b   1.000
_cell.length_c   1.000
_cell.angle_alpha   90.00
_cell.angle_beta   90.00
_cell.angle_gamma   90.00
#
_symmetry.space_group_name_H-M   'P 1'
#
loop_
_entity.id
_entity.type
_entity.pdbx_description
1 polymer ?
#
loop_
_entity_poly.entity_id
_entity_poly.type
_entity_poly.pdbx_seq_one_letter_code
_entity_poly.pdbx_strand_id
1 'polypeptide(L)' 'VGKTSLITRFMYDSFDNTYQATIGIDFLSKTMYLEDRTVRLQLWDTAGQERFRSLIPSYIRDSTIAVVVYDIT' A
#
# COMPACT_ATOMS: atom_id res chain seq x y z
N VAL A 1 -4.09 -9.60 -8.21
CA VAL A 1 -3.45 -9.39 -6.87
C VAL A 1 -4.15 -8.34 -6.00
N GLY A 2 -4.41 -7.10 -6.44
CA GLY A 2 -5.29 -6.17 -5.68
C GLY A 2 -4.67 -5.38 -4.51
N LYS A 3 -3.35 -5.09 -4.54
CA LYS A 3 -2.64 -4.29 -3.50
C LYS A 3 -3.31 -2.94 -3.23
N THR A 4 -3.49 -2.14 -4.27
CA THR A 4 -4.10 -0.81 -4.21
C THR A 4 -5.51 -0.88 -3.64
N SER A 5 -6.32 -1.84 -4.10
CA SER A 5 -7.69 -2.01 -3.61
C SER A 5 -7.75 -2.35 -2.11
N LEU A 6 -6.82 -3.15 -1.60
CA LEU A 6 -6.71 -3.47 -0.18
C LEU A 6 -6.37 -2.21 0.64
N ILE A 7 -5.43 -1.41 0.14
CA ILE A 7 -5.04 -0.15 0.78
C ILE A 7 -6.21 0.85 0.76
N THR A 8 -6.87 1.05 -0.37
CA THR A 8 -8.04 1.95 -0.51
C THR A 8 -9.16 1.54 0.44
N ARG A 9 -9.46 0.25 0.54
CA ARG A 9 -10.45 -0.27 1.49
C ARG A 9 -10.07 0.05 2.93
N PHE A 10 -8.82 -0.19 3.32
CA PHE A 10 -8.35 0.14 4.66
C PHE A 10 -8.39 1.65 4.96
N MET A 11 -8.08 2.49 3.96
CA MET A 11 -8.00 3.93 4.13
C MET A 11 -9.37 4.60 4.22
N TYR A 12 -10.28 4.25 3.29
CA TYR A 12 -11.51 4.99 3.01
C TYR A 12 -12.80 4.17 3.17
N ASP A 13 -12.69 2.90 3.54
CA ASP A 13 -13.80 1.93 3.56
C ASP A 13 -14.59 1.85 2.23
N SER A 14 -13.88 2.05 1.12
CA SER A 14 -14.45 2.02 -0.23
C SER A 14 -13.75 1.00 -1.12
N PHE A 15 -14.42 0.61 -2.19
CA PHE A 15 -13.86 -0.25 -3.23
C PHE A 15 -14.34 0.24 -4.59
N ASP A 16 -13.39 0.49 -5.49
CA ASP A 16 -13.66 0.85 -6.87
C ASP A 16 -13.43 -0.38 -7.76
N ASN A 17 -14.42 -0.71 -8.58
CA ASN A 17 -14.33 -1.77 -9.58
C ASN A 17 -13.49 -1.34 -10.80
N THR A 18 -13.22 -0.04 -10.93
CA THR A 18 -12.39 0.51 -12.00
C THR A 18 -10.93 0.26 -11.68
N TYR A 19 -10.30 -0.66 -12.42
CA TYR A 19 -8.88 -0.92 -12.25
C TYR A 19 -8.05 0.23 -12.81
N GLN A 20 -7.36 0.95 -11.92
CA GLN A 20 -6.32 1.91 -12.24
C GLN A 20 -4.99 1.32 -11.78
N ALA A 21 -4.04 1.10 -12.70
CA ALA A 21 -2.74 0.58 -12.34
C ALA A 21 -1.92 1.65 -11.62
N THR A 22 -1.37 1.34 -10.44
CA THR A 22 -0.40 2.21 -9.77
C THR A 22 0.79 2.47 -10.70
N ILE A 23 1.15 3.74 -10.88
CA ILE A 23 2.31 4.16 -11.66
C ILE A 23 3.42 4.50 -10.68
N GLY A 24 4.53 3.75 -10.71
CA GLY A 24 5.61 3.96 -9.76
C GLY A 24 5.25 3.50 -8.35
N ILE A 25 5.13 4.45 -7.42
CA ILE A 25 4.90 4.21 -6.00
C ILE A 25 3.96 5.30 -5.47
N ASP A 26 2.91 4.89 -4.75
CA ASP A 26 2.02 5.80 -4.04
C ASP A 26 2.31 5.76 -2.53
N PHE A 27 2.13 6.92 -1.90
CA PHE A 27 2.30 7.11 -0.47
C PHE A 27 0.99 7.54 0.16
N LEU A 28 0.55 6.82 1.19
CA LEU A 28 -0.59 7.18 2.01
C LEU A 28 -0.19 7.19 3.48
N SER A 29 -0.81 8.07 4.27
CA SER A 29 -0.59 8.15 5.71
C SER A 29 -1.93 8.19 6.43
N LYS A 30 -2.08 7.35 7.46
CA LYS A 30 -3.26 7.30 8.32
C LYS A 30 -2.86 7.37 9.78
N THR A 31 -3.38 8.35 10.50
CA THR A 31 -3.27 8.37 11.96
C THR A 31 -4.31 7.41 12.54
N MET A 32 -3.85 6.46 13.32
CA MET A 32 -4.68 5.50 14.04
C MET A 32 -4.59 5.77 15.54
N TYR A 33 -5.74 5.71 16.21
CA TYR A 33 -5.84 5.80 17.66
C TYR A 33 -6.06 4.39 18.19
N LEU A 34 -5.05 3.85 18.88
CA LEU A 34 -5.13 2.62 19.63
C LEU A 34 -5.35 2.96 21.11
N GLU A 35 -5.78 1.98 21.91
CA GLU A 35 -6.17 2.20 23.32
C GLU A 35 -5.07 2.90 24.14
N ASP A 36 -3.80 2.58 23.90
CA ASP A 36 -2.64 3.05 24.66
C ASP A 36 -1.75 4.04 23.89
N ARG A 37 -1.98 4.25 22.59
CA ARG A 37 -1.10 5.06 21.74
C ARG A 37 -1.74 5.54 20.45
N THR A 38 -1.25 6.69 19.98
CA THR A 38 -1.55 7.20 18.64
C THR A 38 -0.40 6.82 17.70
N VAL A 39 -0.71 6.14 16.60
CA VAL A 39 0.29 5.69 15.61
C VAL A 39 0.01 6.37 14.29
N ARG A 40 1.04 6.97 13.67
CA ARG A 40 0.95 7.41 12.28
C ARG A 40 1.46 6.31 11.37
N LEU A 41 0.52 5.57 10.76
CA LEU A 41 0.84 4.51 9.82
C LEU A 41 1.16 5.12 8.46
N GLN A 42 2.33 4.77 7.92
CA GLN A 42 2.77 5.13 6.57
C GLN A 42 2.66 3.90 5.68
N LEU A 43 1.94 4.02 4.58
CA LEU A 43 1.65 2.96 3.64
C LEU A 43 2.30 3.32 2.30
N TRP A 44 3.14 2.43 1.79
CA TRP A 44 3.77 2.54 0.50
C TRP A 44 3.13 1.52 -0.45
N ASP A 45 2.27 1.97 -1.37
CA ASP A 45 1.76 1.12 -2.44
C ASP A 45 2.75 1.09 -3.60
N THR A 46 3.07 -0.09 -4.10
CA THR A 46 4.08 -0.26 -5.15
C THR A 46 3.42 -0.74 -6.43
N ALA A 47 3.82 -0.16 -7.57
CA ALA A 47 3.40 -0.67 -8.86
C ALA A 47 3.83 -2.12 -9.03
N GLY A 48 2.89 -2.96 -9.46
CA GLY A 48 3.18 -4.35 -9.82
C GLY A 48 3.92 -4.51 -11.16
N GLN A 49 4.16 -3.42 -11.89
CA GLN A 49 4.85 -3.46 -13.18
C GLN A 49 6.37 -3.51 -12.99
N GLU A 50 7.01 -4.42 -13.71
CA GLU A 50 8.46 -4.68 -13.66
C GLU A 50 9.32 -3.43 -13.93
N ARG A 51 8.84 -2.50 -14.76
CA ARG A 51 9.55 -1.25 -15.10
C ARG A 51 9.79 -0.33 -13.90
N PHE A 52 9.05 -0.51 -12.81
CA PHE A 52 9.20 0.27 -11.57
C PHE A 52 9.89 -0.52 -10.44
N ARG A 53 10.33 -1.76 -10.71
CA ARG A 53 10.94 -2.64 -9.70
C ARG A 53 12.20 -2.05 -9.07
N SER A 54 12.96 -1.26 -9.83
CA SER A 54 14.17 -0.57 -9.35
C SER A 54 13.89 0.48 -8.28
N LEU A 55 12.66 1.01 -8.21
CA LEU A 55 12.27 1.99 -7.20
C LEU A 55 12.01 1.34 -5.85
N ILE A 56 11.44 0.12 -5.81
CA ILE A 56 10.96 -0.52 -4.58
C ILE A 56 12.00 -0.52 -3.43
N PRO A 57 13.28 -0.89 -3.63
CA PRO A 57 14.24 -0.98 -2.53
C PRO A 57 14.50 0.33 -1.77
N SER A 58 14.38 1.50 -2.43
CA SER A 58 14.60 2.78 -1.75
C SER A 58 13.42 3.21 -0.89
N TYR A 59 12.20 2.77 -1.22
CA TYR A 59 10.97 3.19 -0.52
C TYR A 59 10.57 2.23 0.60
N ILE A 60 10.94 0.95 0.50
CA ILE A 60 10.72 -0.01 1.60
C ILE A 60 11.84 0.03 2.64
N ARG A 61 12.88 0.84 2.42
CA ARG A 61 13.97 1.01 3.39
C ARG A 61 13.38 1.50 4.71
N ASP A 62 13.84 0.90 5.80
CA ASP A 62 13.38 1.19 7.18
C ASP A 62 11.90 0.88 7.44
N SER A 63 11.22 0.17 6.53
CA SER A 63 9.85 -0.31 6.76
C SER A 63 9.81 -1.33 7.89
N THR A 64 8.94 -1.11 8.86
CA THR A 64 8.72 -2.04 9.98
C THR A 64 7.94 -3.29 9.55
N ILE A 65 7.09 -3.16 8.52
CA ILE A 65 6.16 -4.20 8.09
C ILE A 65 6.18 -4.28 6.56
N ALA A 66 6.14 -5.50 6.02
CA ALA A 66 5.92 -5.77 4.61
C ALA A 66 4.64 -6.61 4.45
N VAL A 67 3.76 -6.22 3.52
CA VAL A 67 2.55 -6.97 3.17
C VAL A 67 2.69 -7.49 1.75
N VAL A 68 2.72 -8.82 1.60
CA VAL A 68 2.82 -9.48 0.30
C VAL A 68 1.43 -9.96 -0.11
N VAL A 69 1.00 -9.54 -1.30
CA VAL A 69 -0.33 -9.86 -1.84
C VAL A 69 -0.17 -10.61 -3.14
N TYR A 70 -0.88 -11.73 -3.27
CA TYR A 70 -0.95 -12.52 -4.49
C TYR A 70 -2.41 -12.84 -4.82
N ASP A 71 -2.66 -13.28 -6.05
CA ASP A 71 -3.96 -13.71 -6.52
C ASP A 71 -4.00 -15.23 -6.51
N ILE A 72 -5.11 -15.82 -6.06
CA ILE A 72 -5.27 -17.29 -5.99
C ILE A 72 -5.75 -17.88 -7.31
N THR A 73 -6.23 -17.04 -8.23
CA THR A 73 -6.68 -17.43 -9.58
C THR A 73 -5.60 -17.19 -10.63
#